data_AF-A0A8N5F0X7-F1
#
_entry.id   AF-A0A8N5F0X7-F1
#
_cell.length_a   1.000
_cell.length_b   1.000
_cell.length_c   1.000
_cell.angle_alpha   90.00
_cell.angle_beta   90.00
_cell.angle_gamma   90.00
#
_symmetry.space_group_name_H-M   'P 1'
#
loop_
_entity.id
_entity.type
_entity.pdbx_description
1 polymer ?
#
loop_
_entity_poly.entity_id
_entity_poly.type
_entity_poly.pdbx_seq_one_letter_code
_entity_poly.pdbx_strand_id
1 'polypeptide(L)'
;MRFHKLQNVQIALNYLKHRQVKLVNIRNDDIADGNPKLTLGLIWTIILHFQISDIQVTGQSEDMTAKEKLLLWSQRMVEDYQGLRCDNFTTSWRDGRLFNAIIHRHRPMLIDMSRVYRQSNLENLDQAFTVAERDLGVTRLLDPE
;
A
#
# COMPACT_ATOMS: atom_id res chain seq x y z
N MET A 1 -1.18 -32.17 14.83
CA MET A 1 -0.03 -32.81 14.15
C MET A 1 0.41 -31.95 12.95
N ARG A 2 1.69 -31.96 12.56
CA ARG A 2 2.23 -31.17 11.42
C ARG A 2 1.46 -31.40 10.12
N PHE A 3 0.99 -32.63 9.90
CA PHE A 3 0.13 -33.00 8.79
C PHE A 3 -1.10 -32.07 8.62
N HIS A 4 -1.83 -31.77 9.70
CA HIS A 4 -2.99 -30.87 9.64
C HIS A 4 -2.58 -29.42 9.29
N LYS A 5 -1.41 -28.96 9.74
CA LYS A 5 -0.90 -27.62 9.36
C LYS A 5 -0.63 -27.54 7.86
N LEU A 6 0.05 -28.54 7.30
CA LEU A 6 0.34 -28.62 5.87
C LEU A 6 -0.94 -28.64 5.03
N GLN A 7 -1.95 -29.39 5.47
CA GLN A 7 -3.24 -29.47 4.79
C GLN A 7 -3.99 -28.12 4.84
N ASN A 8 -4.03 -27.47 6.00
CA ASN A 8 -4.68 -26.17 6.15
C ASN A 8 -4.03 -25.09 5.27
N VAL A 9 -2.70 -25.04 5.23
CA VAL A 9 -1.99 -24.13 4.31
C VAL A 9 -2.30 -24.48 2.86
N GLN A 10 -2.31 -25.76 2.51
CA GLN A 10 -2.60 -26.19 1.13
C GLN A 10 -3.99 -25.75 0.66
N ILE A 11 -4.99 -25.74 1.53
CA ILE A 11 -6.33 -25.22 1.23
C ILE A 11 -6.25 -23.75 0.82
N ALA A 12 -5.54 -22.92 1.58
CA ALA A 12 -5.36 -21.50 1.26
C ALA A 12 -4.61 -21.31 -0.07
N LEU A 13 -3.51 -22.03 -0.29
CA LEU A 13 -2.74 -21.93 -1.54
C LEU A 13 -3.57 -22.39 -2.77
N ASN A 14 -4.41 -23.41 -2.62
CA ASN A 14 -5.31 -23.87 -3.67
C ASN A 14 -6.39 -22.84 -4.01
N TYR A 15 -6.96 -22.20 -2.99
CA TYR A 15 -7.92 -21.11 -3.19
C TYR A 15 -7.30 -19.96 -3.99
N LEU A 16 -6.09 -19.53 -3.63
CA LEU A 16 -5.36 -18.48 -4.36
C LEU A 16 -5.10 -18.87 -5.83
N LYS A 17 -4.64 -20.10 -6.08
CA LYS A 17 -4.45 -20.61 -7.45
C LYS A 17 -5.75 -20.62 -8.25
N HIS A 18 -6.86 -21.03 -7.63
CA HIS A 18 -8.18 -21.03 -8.27
C HIS A 18 -8.64 -19.61 -8.64
N ARG A 19 -8.27 -18.61 -7.84
CA ARG A 19 -8.45 -17.17 -8.14
C ARG A 19 -7.41 -16.61 -9.12
N GLN A 20 -6.65 -17.47 -9.80
CA GLN A 20 -5.60 -17.11 -10.77
C GLN A 20 -4.44 -16.31 -10.17
N VAL A 21 -4.22 -16.40 -8.87
CA VAL A 21 -3.07 -15.80 -8.19
C VAL A 21 -1.82 -16.61 -8.49
N LYS A 22 -0.76 -15.96 -8.98
CA LYS A 22 0.53 -16.60 -9.25
C LYS A 22 1.34 -16.75 -7.97
N LEU A 23 1.50 -17.98 -7.49
CA LEU A 23 2.34 -18.33 -6.35
C LEU A 23 3.71 -18.83 -6.84
N VAL A 24 4.71 -17.96 -6.89
CA VAL A 24 6.06 -18.30 -7.38
C VAL A 24 6.92 -18.79 -6.21
N ASN A 25 7.42 -20.02 -6.29
CA ASN A 25 8.33 -20.63 -5.30
C ASN A 25 7.79 -20.64 -3.85
N ILE A 26 6.48 -20.80 -3.68
CA ILE A 26 5.85 -20.94 -2.35
C ILE A 26 5.14 -22.29 -2.28
N ARG A 27 5.55 -23.12 -1.32
CA ARG A 27 4.93 -24.40 -0.98
C ARG A 27 4.27 -24.35 0.39
N ASN A 28 3.51 -25.39 0.73
CA ASN A 28 2.77 -25.43 2.00
C ASN A 28 3.66 -25.68 3.22
N ASP A 29 4.75 -26.43 3.04
CA ASP A 29 5.77 -26.66 4.06
C ASP A 29 6.58 -25.39 4.35
N ASP A 30 6.92 -24.59 3.33
CA ASP A 30 7.57 -23.28 3.53
C ASP A 30 6.80 -22.40 4.54
N ILE A 31 5.47 -22.41 4.47
CA ILE A 31 4.62 -21.60 5.35
C ILE A 31 4.35 -22.31 6.67
N ALA A 32 4.05 -23.62 6.65
CA ALA A 32 3.74 -24.37 7.86
C ALA A 32 4.93 -24.47 8.82
N ASP A 33 6.15 -24.47 8.28
CA ASP A 33 7.40 -24.50 9.03
C ASP A 33 8.00 -23.10 9.26
N GLY A 34 7.36 -22.04 8.75
CA GLY A 34 7.63 -20.65 9.13
C GLY A 34 8.81 -20.00 8.44
N ASN A 35 9.06 -20.28 7.15
CA ASN A 35 10.05 -19.56 6.35
C ASN A 35 9.65 -18.06 6.28
N PRO A 36 10.40 -17.13 6.91
CA PRO A 36 9.95 -15.75 7.04
C PRO A 36 9.83 -15.03 5.70
N LYS A 37 10.81 -15.24 4.79
CA LYS A 37 10.83 -14.60 3.48
C LYS A 37 9.66 -15.04 2.61
N LEU A 38 9.37 -16.33 2.58
CA LEU A 38 8.26 -16.87 1.77
C LEU A 38 6.90 -16.57 2.39
N THR A 39 6.83 -16.46 3.72
CA THR A 39 5.61 -16.00 4.41
C THR A 39 5.30 -14.54 4.03
N LEU A 40 6.29 -13.64 4.10
CA LEU A 40 6.11 -12.25 3.65
C LEU A 40 5.75 -12.18 2.15
N GLY A 41 6.38 -13.01 1.32
CA GLY A 41 6.06 -13.12 -0.10
C GLY A 41 4.62 -13.57 -0.37
N LEU A 42 4.09 -14.51 0.42
CA LEU A 42 2.70 -14.97 0.33
C LEU A 42 1.73 -13.84 0.71
N ILE A 43 1.95 -13.18 1.85
CA ILE A 43 1.11 -12.06 2.30
C ILE A 43 1.14 -10.92 1.29
N TRP A 44 2.31 -10.55 0.77
CA TRP A 44 2.43 -9.55 -0.29
C TRP A 44 1.64 -9.93 -1.54
N THR A 45 1.70 -11.20 -1.95
CA THR A 45 0.95 -11.69 -3.12
C THR A 45 -0.57 -11.56 -2.92
N ILE A 46 -1.06 -11.83 -1.70
CA ILE A 46 -2.47 -11.66 -1.33
C ILE A 46 -2.86 -10.18 -1.40
N ILE A 47 -2.08 -9.29 -0.77
CA ILE A 47 -2.34 -7.83 -0.78
C ILE A 47 -2.36 -7.31 -2.21
N LEU A 48 -1.36 -7.67 -3.02
CA LEU A 48 -1.23 -7.22 -4.41
C LEU A 48 -2.47 -7.60 -5.23
N HIS A 49 -2.96 -8.83 -5.10
CA HIS A 49 -4.09 -9.32 -5.89
C HIS A 49 -5.43 -8.73 -5.42
N PHE A 50 -5.68 -8.66 -4.12
CA PHE A 50 -7.01 -8.29 -3.60
C PHE A 50 -7.18 -6.80 -3.30
N GLN A 51 -6.11 -6.03 -3.12
CA GLN A 51 -6.21 -4.62 -2.71
C GLN A 51 -5.58 -3.63 -3.70
N ILE A 52 -4.62 -4.07 -4.52
CA ILE A 52 -3.85 -3.16 -5.39
C ILE A 52 -4.19 -3.38 -6.88
N SER A 53 -4.47 -4.62 -7.29
CA SER A 53 -4.63 -4.96 -8.72
C SER A 53 -5.89 -4.41 -9.38
N ASP A 54 -6.88 -3.98 -8.61
CA ASP A 54 -8.15 -3.43 -9.09
C ASP A 54 -8.13 -1.91 -9.30
N ILE A 55 -7.03 -1.23 -8.96
CA ILE A 55 -6.88 0.22 -9.13
C ILE A 55 -7.18 0.65 -10.58
N GLN A 56 -8.09 1.61 -10.71
CA GLN A 56 -8.43 2.25 -11.98
C GLN A 56 -8.03 3.72 -11.93
N VAL A 57 -7.32 4.19 -12.96
CA VAL A 57 -6.94 5.59 -13.12
C VAL A 57 -7.29 6.04 -14.53
N THR A 58 -7.86 7.24 -14.66
CA THR A 58 -8.13 7.82 -15.98
C THR A 58 -6.84 7.90 -16.80
N GLY A 59 -6.86 7.66 -18.11
CA GLY A 59 -5.63 7.72 -18.93
C GLY A 59 -4.55 6.69 -18.58
N GLN A 60 -4.90 5.61 -17.86
CA GLN A 60 -4.05 4.43 -17.75
C GLN A 60 -3.99 3.67 -19.08
N SER A 61 -2.89 2.95 -19.30
CA SER A 61 -2.78 1.96 -20.38
C SER A 61 -3.03 0.54 -19.83
N GLU A 62 -3.46 -0.38 -20.69
CA GLU A 62 -3.78 -1.77 -20.31
C GLU A 62 -2.54 -2.57 -19.89
N ASP A 63 -1.37 -2.23 -20.42
CA ASP A 63 -0.08 -2.85 -20.12
C ASP A 63 0.56 -2.38 -18.81
N MET A 64 0.02 -1.33 -18.19
CA MET A 64 0.52 -0.84 -16.90
C MET A 64 0.27 -1.86 -15.79
N THR A 65 1.32 -2.14 -15.03
CA THR A 65 1.21 -2.88 -13.77
C THR A 65 0.37 -2.11 -12.75
N ALA A 66 -0.21 -2.82 -11.78
CA ALA A 66 -0.96 -2.21 -10.68
C ALA A 66 -0.14 -1.15 -9.91
N LYS A 67 1.16 -1.39 -9.76
CA LYS A 67 2.10 -0.44 -9.14
C LYS A 67 2.23 0.84 -9.94
N GLU A 68 2.39 0.75 -11.26
CA GLU A 68 2.48 1.93 -12.14
C GLU A 68 1.18 2.73 -12.14
N LYS A 69 0.03 2.04 -12.13
CA LYS A 69 -1.29 2.70 -11.99
C LYS A 69 -1.40 3.46 -10.67
N LEU A 70 -1.03 2.84 -9.54
CA LEU A 70 -1.03 3.52 -8.24
C LEU A 70 -0.06 4.72 -8.23
N LEU A 71 1.08 4.63 -8.92
CA LEU A 71 2.04 5.73 -9.01
C LEU A 71 1.45 6.90 -9.81
N LEU A 72 0.83 6.60 -10.95
CA LEU A 72 0.13 7.58 -11.77
C LEU A 72 -1.00 8.27 -11.00
N TRP A 73 -1.79 7.50 -10.24
CA TRP A 73 -2.80 8.06 -9.34
C TRP A 73 -2.16 9.02 -8.33
N SER A 74 -1.10 8.58 -7.65
CA SER A 74 -0.41 9.37 -6.63
C SER A 74 0.12 10.69 -7.19
N GLN A 75 0.68 10.67 -8.41
CA GLN A 75 1.16 11.85 -9.11
C GLN A 75 0.03 12.85 -9.40
N ARG A 76 -1.10 12.39 -9.90
CA ARG A 76 -2.26 13.25 -10.20
C ARG A 76 -2.89 13.84 -8.96
N MET A 77 -2.92 13.07 -7.88
CA MET A 77 -3.43 13.55 -6.61
C MET A 77 -2.67 14.79 -6.12
N VAL A 78 -1.38 14.87 -6.42
CA VAL A 78 -0.48 15.93 -5.93
C VAL A 78 -0.05 16.96 -6.99
N GLU A 79 -0.56 16.88 -8.23
CA GLU A 79 -0.09 17.69 -9.36
C GLU A 79 -0.14 19.21 -9.13
N ASP A 80 -1.18 19.71 -8.43
CA ASP A 80 -1.36 21.14 -8.18
C ASP A 80 -0.68 21.65 -6.90
N TYR A 81 0.08 20.80 -6.20
CA TYR A 81 0.74 21.17 -4.96
C TYR A 81 2.18 21.61 -5.21
N GLN A 82 2.47 22.86 -4.86
CA GLN A 82 3.76 23.46 -5.13
C GLN A 82 4.93 22.67 -4.51
N GLY A 83 5.87 22.25 -5.36
CA GLY A 83 7.09 21.57 -4.93
C GLY A 83 6.89 20.11 -4.51
N LEU A 84 5.69 19.54 -4.70
CA LEU A 84 5.46 18.11 -4.47
C LEU A 84 5.65 17.31 -5.75
N ARG A 85 6.30 16.15 -5.63
CA ARG A 85 6.52 15.22 -6.73
C ARG A 85 6.57 13.79 -6.20
N CYS A 86 5.86 12.89 -6.88
CA CYS A 86 5.83 11.47 -6.54
C CYS A 86 6.51 10.65 -7.64
N ASP A 87 7.75 10.21 -7.39
CA ASP A 87 8.54 9.43 -8.37
C ASP A 87 8.62 7.94 -8.03
N ASN A 88 8.36 7.57 -6.77
CA ASN A 88 8.48 6.20 -6.29
C ASN A 88 7.62 5.94 -5.05
N PHE A 89 7.60 4.69 -4.56
CA PHE A 89 6.95 4.28 -3.29
C PHE A 89 7.96 4.11 -2.14
N THR A 90 9.04 4.88 -2.14
CA THR A 90 10.06 4.85 -1.10
C THR A 90 10.40 6.28 -0.66
N THR A 91 11.44 6.89 -1.24
CA THR A 91 11.98 8.17 -0.80
C THR A 91 11.02 9.34 -1.03
N SER A 92 10.14 9.29 -2.03
CA SER A 92 9.16 10.35 -2.28
C SER A 92 8.18 10.56 -1.12
N TRP A 93 7.99 9.56 -0.26
CA TRP A 93 7.02 9.61 0.85
C TRP A 93 7.66 9.97 2.19
N ARG A 94 8.99 10.09 2.24
CA ARG A 94 9.78 10.20 3.48
C ARG A 94 9.46 11.45 4.32
N ASP A 95 9.04 12.53 3.68
CA ASP A 95 8.76 13.81 4.37
C ASP A 95 7.29 13.97 4.79
N GLY A 96 6.45 12.96 4.52
CA GLY A 96 5.03 12.95 4.84
C GLY A 96 4.16 13.90 4.02
N ARG A 97 4.73 14.72 3.12
CA ARG A 97 3.96 15.76 2.42
C ARG A 97 3.00 15.17 1.40
N LEU A 98 3.38 14.10 0.71
CA LEU A 98 2.50 13.41 -0.24
C LEU A 98 1.25 12.84 0.43
N PHE A 99 1.39 12.22 1.61
CA PHE A 99 0.23 11.71 2.36
C PHE A 99 -0.75 12.85 2.71
N ASN A 100 -0.23 13.96 3.23
CA ASN A 100 -1.05 15.13 3.56
C ASN A 100 -1.74 15.73 2.32
N ALA A 101 -1.02 15.86 1.20
CA ALA A 101 -1.58 16.41 -0.04
C ALA A 101 -2.69 15.52 -0.63
N ILE A 102 -2.53 14.20 -0.57
CA ILE A 102 -3.56 13.23 -1.00
C ILE A 102 -4.82 13.40 -0.15
N ILE A 103 -4.68 13.46 1.18
CA ILE A 103 -5.81 13.69 2.11
C ILE A 103 -6.47 15.04 1.80
N HIS A 104 -5.68 16.11 1.67
CA HIS A 104 -6.17 17.45 1.37
C HIS A 104 -6.94 17.49 0.04
N ARG A 105 -6.48 16.78 -1.00
CA ARG A 105 -7.15 16.74 -2.30
C ARG A 105 -8.55 16.13 -2.19
N HIS A 106 -8.75 15.14 -1.31
CA HIS A 106 -10.06 14.52 -1.09
C HIS A 106 -10.94 15.32 -0.12
N ARG A 107 -10.34 15.85 0.95
CA ARG A 107 -11.03 16.56 2.03
C ARG A 107 -10.19 17.76 2.47
N PRO A 108 -10.29 18.91 1.77
CA PRO A 108 -9.44 20.08 2.04
C PRO A 108 -9.51 20.58 3.48
N MET A 109 -10.66 20.44 4.13
CA MET A 109 -10.91 20.90 5.50
C MET A 109 -10.10 20.14 6.57
N LEU A 110 -9.52 18.98 6.26
CA LEU A 110 -8.82 18.16 7.25
C LEU A 110 -7.34 18.51 7.41
N ILE A 111 -6.74 19.19 6.43
CA ILE A 111 -5.29 19.42 6.37
C ILE A 111 -5.01 20.89 6.07
N ASP A 112 -4.13 21.52 6.84
CA ASP A 112 -3.58 22.84 6.50
C ASP A 112 -2.24 22.66 5.80
N MET A 113 -2.25 22.69 4.46
CA MET A 113 -1.02 22.52 3.67
C MET A 113 0.02 23.60 3.92
N SER A 114 -0.38 24.80 4.35
CA SER A 114 0.58 25.84 4.68
C SER A 114 1.48 25.40 5.83
N ARG A 115 0.92 24.70 6.83
CA ARG A 115 1.65 24.15 7.97
C ARG A 115 2.52 22.96 7.55
N VAL A 116 2.01 22.08 6.70
CA VAL A 116 2.72 20.89 6.21
C VAL A 116 4.08 21.25 5.57
N TYR A 117 4.16 22.37 4.84
CA TYR A 117 5.42 22.83 4.25
C TYR A 117 6.48 23.29 5.27
N ARG A 118 6.09 23.59 6.50
CA ARG A 118 6.96 24.11 7.56
C ARG A 118 7.24 23.10 8.68
N GLN A 119 6.52 21.98 8.70
CA GLN A 119 6.67 20.91 9.67
C GLN A 119 7.82 19.96 9.32
N SER A 120 8.32 19.27 10.33
CA SER A 120 9.26 18.17 10.17
C SER A 120 8.59 16.94 9.53
N ASN A 121 9.41 16.01 9.05
CA ASN A 121 8.94 14.77 8.44
C ASN A 121 8.06 13.97 9.40
N LEU A 122 8.50 13.84 10.66
CA LEU A 122 7.80 13.05 11.68
C LEU A 122 6.41 13.64 11.98
N GLU A 123 6.33 14.96 12.14
CA GLU A 123 5.06 15.66 12.37
C GLU A 123 4.10 15.51 11.18
N ASN A 124 4.61 15.60 9.95
CA ASN A 124 3.79 15.42 8.76
C ASN A 124 3.26 13.99 8.63
N LEU A 125 4.10 12.99 8.88
CA LEU A 125 3.72 11.57 8.84
C LEU A 125 2.66 11.26 9.91
N ASP A 126 2.92 11.64 11.16
CA ASP A 126 1.99 11.41 12.27
C ASP A 126 0.64 12.10 12.05
N GLN A 127 0.65 13.35 11.58
CA GLN A 127 -0.57 14.07 11.24
C GLN A 127 -1.38 13.34 10.17
N ALA A 128 -0.74 12.94 9.07
CA ALA A 128 -1.44 12.28 7.97
C ALA A 128 -2.03 10.94 8.40
N PHE A 129 -1.26 10.11 9.12
CA PHE A 129 -1.71 8.81 9.58
C PHE A 129 -2.86 8.93 10.60
N THR A 130 -2.77 9.89 11.53
CA THR A 130 -3.82 10.16 12.51
C THR A 130 -5.12 10.64 11.85
N VAL A 131 -5.03 11.59 10.92
CA VAL A 131 -6.21 12.12 10.21
C VAL A 131 -6.84 11.05 9.32
N ALA A 132 -6.04 10.26 8.60
CA ALA A 132 -6.54 9.19 7.75
C ALA A 132 -7.30 8.12 8.56
N GLU A 133 -6.80 7.75 9.73
CA GLU A 133 -7.47 6.79 10.60
C GLU A 133 -8.77 7.35 11.18
N ARG A 134 -8.69 8.50 11.85
CA ARG A 134 -9.83 9.08 12.58
C ARG A 134 -10.95 9.53 11.65
N ASP A 135 -10.60 10.21 10.56
CA ASP A 135 -11.58 10.93 9.73
C ASP A 135 -11.94 10.17 8.44
N LEU A 136 -11.09 9.25 7.98
CA LEU A 136 -11.30 8.49 6.74
C LEU A 136 -11.41 6.97 6.96
N GLY A 137 -11.20 6.47 8.18
CA GLY A 137 -11.28 5.04 8.50
C GLY A 137 -10.14 4.21 7.88
N VAL A 138 -9.00 4.84 7.57
CA VAL A 138 -7.83 4.15 7.01
C VAL A 138 -6.93 3.68 8.15
N THR A 139 -6.87 2.37 8.39
CA THR A 139 -6.03 1.77 9.43
C THR A 139 -4.57 2.21 9.32
N ARG A 140 -3.95 2.59 10.45
CA ARG A 140 -2.52 2.90 10.51
C ARG A 140 -1.68 1.63 10.38
N LEU A 141 -1.11 1.42 9.20
CA LEU A 141 -0.19 0.30 8.91
C LEU A 141 1.29 0.66 9.06
N LEU A 142 1.59 1.96 9.19
CA LEU A 142 2.93 2.51 9.25
C LEU A 142 3.05 3.40 10.49
N ASP A 143 4.19 3.30 11.15
CA ASP A 143 4.59 4.23 12.18
C ASP A 143 5.44 5.37 11.55
N PRO A 144 5.43 6.58 12.10
CA PRO A 144 6.20 7.71 11.57
C PRO A 144 7.73 7.55 11.60
N GLU A 145 8.27 6.73 12.51
CA GLU A 145 9.72 6.49 12.70
C GLU A 145 10.43 5.59 11.68
#